data_AF-A0A7X6P993-F1
#
_entry.id   AF-A0A7X6P993-F1
#
_cell.length_a   1.000
_cell.length_b   1.000
_cell.length_c   1.000
_cell.angle_alpha   90.00
_cell.angle_beta   90.00
_cell.angle_gamma   90.00
#
_symmetry.space_group_name_H-M   'P 1'
#
loop_
_entity.id
_entity.type
_entity.pdbx_description
1 polymer ?
#
loop_
_entity_poly.entity_id
_entity_poly.type
_entity_poly.pdbx_seq_one_letter_code
_entity_poly.pdbx_strand_id
1 'polypeptide(L)' 'GVWEHNDKAIRFYEKLGFRPFGEHLFMLGSDPQTDLLMRLDVSLLR' A
#
# COMPACT_ATOMS: atom_id res chain seq x y z
N GLY A 1 1.98 -3.67 -4.24
CA GLY A 1 1.51 -2.65 -3.31
C GLY A 1 0.03 -2.81 -3.11
N VAL A 2 -0.64 -1.76 -2.67
CA VAL A 2 -2.10 -1.60 -2.73
C VAL A 2 -2.37 -0.43 -3.66
N TRP A 3 -3.28 -0.62 -4.61
CA TRP A 3 -3.65 0.45 -5.54
C TRP A 3 -4.07 1.72 -4.80
N GLU A 4 -3.53 2.87 -5.21
CA GLU A 4 -3.67 4.16 -4.51
C GLU A 4 -5.13 4.62 -4.30
N HIS A 5 -6.06 4.20 -5.16
CA HIS A 5 -7.47 4.55 -5.06
C HIS A 5 -8.33 3.52 -4.31
N ASN A 6 -7.73 2.45 -3.76
CA ASN A 6 -8.45 1.46 -2.98
C ASN A 6 -8.45 1.79 -1.48
N ASP A 7 -9.15 2.87 -1.10
CA ASP A 7 -9.24 3.35 0.28
C ASP A 7 -9.68 2.28 1.29
N LYS A 8 -10.49 1.30 0.85
CA LYS A 8 -10.97 0.21 1.71
C LYS A 8 -9.81 -0.72 2.09
N ALA A 9 -8.99 -1.12 1.11
CA ALA A 9 -7.82 -1.95 1.35
C ALA A 9 -6.74 -1.21 2.13
N ILE A 10 -6.50 0.07 1.82
CA ILE A 10 -5.55 0.91 2.56
C ILE A 10 -5.94 0.96 4.04
N ARG A 11 -7.19 1.32 4.36
CA ARG A 11 -7.68 1.34 5.75
C ARG A 11 -7.63 -0.04 6.43
N PHE A 12 -7.82 -1.12 5.68
CA PHE A 12 -7.66 -2.48 6.22
C PHE A 12 -6.22 -2.75 6.65
N TYR A 13 -5.24 -2.44 5.81
CA TYR A 13 -3.82 -2.62 6.14
C TYR A 13 -3.38 -1.71 7.29
N GLU A 14 -3.83 -0.46 7.32
CA GLU A 14 -3.53 0.48 8.41
C GLU A 14 -4.02 -0.03 9.78
N LYS A 15 -5.22 -0.64 9.82
CA LYS A 15 -5.79 -1.26 11.03
C LYS A 15 -4.97 -2.48 11.49
N LEU A 16 -4.35 -3.20 10.56
CA LEU A 16 -3.44 -4.30 10.86
C LEU A 16 -2.02 -3.84 11.25
N GLY A 17 -1.79 -2.53 11.36
CA GLY A 17 -0.50 -1.96 11.76
C GLY A 17 0.49 -1.75 10.62
N PHE A 18 0.10 -2.02 9.37
CA PHE A 18 0.93 -1.69 8.23
C PHE A 18 1.01 -0.17 8.04
N ARG A 19 2.11 0.30 7.44
CA ARG A 19 2.36 1.70 7.09
C ARG A 19 2.94 1.80 5.67
N PRO A 20 2.63 2.86 4.92
CA PRO A 20 3.27 3.11 3.63
C PRO A 20 4.77 3.36 3.83
N PHE A 21 5.60 2.85 2.92
CA PHE A 21 7.05 3.07 2.95
C PHE A 21 7.64 3.42 1.58
N GLY A 22 6.82 3.37 0.53
CA GLY A 22 7.22 3.69 -0.83
C GLY A 22 6.04 3.54 -1.78
N GLU A 23 6.31 3.79 -3.04
CA GLU A 23 5.34 3.73 -4.11
C GLU A 23 5.98 3.11 -5.36
N HIS A 24 5.15 2.52 -6.21
CA HIS A 24 5.58 1.98 -7.50
C HIS A 24 4.59 2.40 -8.57
N LEU A 25 5.06 3.24 -9.49
CA LEU A 25 4.32 3.62 -10.69
C LEU A 25 4.38 2.49 -11.72
N PHE A 26 3.23 2.13 -12.29
CA PHE A 26 3.11 1.19 -13.40
C PHE A 26 2.09 1.69 -14.42
N MET A 27 2.14 1.16 -15.64
CA MET A 27 1.21 1.51 -16.70
C MET A 27 0.12 0.45 -16.85
N LEU A 28 -1.14 0.85 -16.77
CA LEU A 28 -2.29 0.04 -17.15
C LEU A 28 -2.75 0.46 -18.55
N GLY A 29 -2.12 -0.12 -19.57
CA GLY A 29 -2.27 0.37 -20.95
C GLY A 29 -1.64 1.76 -21.08
N SER A 30 -2.46 2.77 -21.37
CA SER A 30 -2.02 4.18 -21.44
C SER A 30 -2.25 4.95 -20.14
N ASP A 31 -2.81 4.31 -19.12
CA ASP A 31 -3.17 4.94 -17.84
C ASP A 31 -2.05 4.73 -16.80
N PRO A 32 -1.33 5.78 -16.35
CA PRO A 32 -0.36 5.65 -15.28
C PRO A 32 -1.08 5.43 -13.94
N GLN A 33 -0.67 4.40 -13.21
CA GLN A 33 -1.27 4.00 -11.94
C GLN A 33 -0.18 3.79 -10.89
N THR A 34 -0.50 4.05 -9.62
CA THR A 34 0.44 3.85 -8.52
C THR A 34 -0.04 2.77 -7.57
N ASP A 35 0.89 1.90 -7.20
CA ASP A 35 0.77 1.00 -6.07
C ASP A 35 1.48 1.61 -4.85
N LEU A 36 0.76 1.79 -3.74
CA LEU A 36 1.34 2.12 -2.45
C LEU A 36 2.00 0.88 -1.85
N LEU A 37 3.29 0.92 -1.55
CA LEU A 37 3.99 -0.16 -0.89
C LEU A 37 3.78 -0.04 0.62
N MET A 38 3.18 -1.07 1.21
CA MET A 38 2.84 -1.14 2.64
C MET A 38 3.75 -2.13 3.34
N ARG A 39 4.23 -1.80 4.54
CA ARG A 39 5.08 -2.66 5.37
C ARG A 39 4.53 -2.76 6.78
N LEU A 40 4.62 -3.96 7.36
CA LEU A 40 4.47 -4.19 8.79
C LEU A 40 5.85 -4.39 9.40
N ASP A 41 6.16 -3.63 10.45
CA ASP A 41 7.37 -3.88 11.23
C ASP A 41 7.08 -4.98 12.25
N VAL A 42 7.56 -6.18 11.97
CA VAL A 42 7.36 -7.36 12.81
C VAL A 42 8.13 -7.28 14.12
N SER A 43 9.15 -6.42 14.25
CA SER A 43 9.85 -6.22 15.52
C SER A 43 8.98 -5.54 16.58
N LEU A 44 7.88 -4.91 16.17
CA LEU A 44 6.90 -4.27 17.05
C LEU A 44 5.82 -5.24 17.54
N LEU A 45 5.77 -6.46 17.00
CA LEU A 45 4.90 -7.52 17.47
C LEU A 45 5.60 -8.22 18.64
N ARG A 46 5.06 -8.05 19.84
CA ARG A 46 5.52 -8.73 21.06
C ARG A 46 4.91 -10.11 21.20
#